data_AF-A0A8C7GG46-F1
#
_entry.id   AF-A0A8C7GG46-F1
#
_cell.length_a   1.000
_cell.length_b   1.000
_cell.length_c   1.000
_cell.angle_alpha   90.00
_cell.angle_beta   90.00
_cell.angle_gamma   90.00
#
_symmetry.space_group_name_H-M   'P 1'
#
loop_
_entity.id
_entity.type
_entity.pdbx_description
1 polymer ?
#
loop_
_entity_poly.entity_id
_entity_poly.type
_entity_poly.pdbx_seq_one_letter_code
_entity_poly.pdbx_strand_id
1 'polypeptide(L)'
;MDLKAESEEMVDTFKRPPAIEVFASRSTLHGISHMFTYERICIKRCLWILFFLGSLGFLVLVCVDRVQFYLQYPHVTKLDEIATPLMIFPAVTFCNLNTFRFGRVTRNDLYHAGELLALLNGRYEIRDTHLVEESVLETLKIKSDFLNFKPRPFNMREFYDRTGHDIKDMLLSCYYRGMECSAEDFTVVSHHVASGCNSVMLSCLPSAGYVNTAHHREILHLLIWSGNSVKLGSHRWLH
;
A
#
# COMPACT_ATOMS: atom_id res chain seq x y z
N MET A 1 57.56 -0.64 -80.21
CA MET A 1 58.24 -1.93 -79.94
C MET A 1 59.34 -1.54 -78.96
N ASP A 2 59.25 -1.82 -77.67
CA ASP A 2 58.96 -3.13 -77.10
C ASP A 2 57.95 -3.10 -75.97
N LEU A 3 57.00 -4.03 -76.11
CA LEU A 3 56.14 -4.56 -75.05
C LEU A 3 56.98 -5.53 -74.20
N LYS A 4 56.89 -5.41 -72.88
CA LYS A 4 57.16 -6.51 -71.96
C LYS A 4 56.20 -6.34 -70.77
N ALA A 5 54.93 -6.72 -70.97
CA ALA A 5 54.39 -8.06 -70.70
C ALA A 5 54.37 -8.36 -69.20
N GLU A 6 53.20 -8.12 -68.60
CA GLU A 6 52.74 -8.71 -67.34
C GLU A 6 52.61 -10.23 -67.50
N SER A 7 53.19 -10.98 -66.56
CA SER A 7 52.84 -12.34 -66.11
C SER A 7 54.09 -12.84 -65.39
N GLU A 8 54.14 -12.89 -64.06
CA GLU A 8 53.63 -14.02 -63.29
C GLU A 8 53.26 -13.54 -61.86
N GLU A 9 52.02 -13.07 -61.69
CA GLU A 9 51.33 -13.35 -60.44
C GLU A 9 50.76 -14.78 -60.53
N MET A 10 50.71 -15.46 -59.38
CA MET A 10 50.18 -16.81 -59.14
C MET A 10 51.27 -17.89 -59.36
N VAL A 11 51.95 -18.38 -58.32
CA VAL A 11 51.40 -19.23 -57.25
C VAL A 11 52.32 -19.14 -56.02
N ASP A 12 51.73 -19.28 -54.85
CA ASP A 12 52.35 -19.23 -53.51
C ASP A 12 52.48 -17.82 -52.94
N THR A 13 51.45 -17.26 -52.32
CA THR A 13 51.23 -17.62 -50.93
C THR A 13 49.79 -17.29 -50.59
N PHE A 14 49.02 -18.33 -50.27
CA PHE A 14 47.82 -18.26 -49.44
C PHE A 14 48.08 -17.22 -48.33
N LYS A 15 47.54 -15.99 -48.41
CA LYS A 15 47.91 -14.86 -47.54
C LYS A 15 47.90 -15.34 -46.09
N ARG A 16 49.08 -15.63 -45.54
CA ARG A 16 49.20 -16.05 -44.15
C ARG A 16 48.62 -14.90 -43.33
N PRO A 17 47.67 -15.16 -42.41
CA PRO A 17 47.16 -14.09 -41.56
C PRO A 17 48.36 -13.41 -40.88
N PRO A 18 48.34 -12.06 -40.78
CA PRO A 18 49.41 -11.35 -40.12
C PRO A 18 49.64 -11.96 -38.74
N ALA A 19 50.92 -12.07 -38.39
CA ALA A 19 51.33 -12.77 -37.18
C ALA A 19 50.71 -12.11 -35.93
N ILE A 20 50.33 -12.92 -34.92
CA ILE A 20 49.56 -12.49 -33.74
C ILE A 20 50.24 -11.35 -32.97
N GLU A 21 51.55 -11.20 -33.11
CA GLU A 21 52.39 -10.16 -32.53
C GLU A 21 52.09 -8.78 -33.13
N VAL A 22 51.78 -8.71 -34.43
CA VAL A 22 51.39 -7.46 -35.12
C VAL A 22 50.02 -6.99 -34.61
N PHE A 23 49.13 -7.93 -34.29
CA PHE A 23 47.86 -7.62 -33.66
C PHE A 23 48.04 -7.19 -32.20
N ALA A 24 48.83 -7.93 -31.42
CA ALA A 24 49.06 -7.64 -30.01
C ALA A 24 49.73 -6.28 -29.78
N SER A 25 50.65 -5.88 -30.66
CA SER A 25 51.32 -4.57 -30.60
C SER A 25 50.43 -3.40 -31.01
N ARG A 26 49.36 -3.64 -31.78
CA ARG A 26 48.39 -2.63 -32.24
C ARG A 26 47.09 -2.61 -31.43
N SER A 27 46.93 -3.53 -30.48
CA SER A 27 45.75 -3.62 -29.62
C SER A 27 45.77 -2.59 -28.50
N THR A 28 44.60 -2.12 -28.08
CA THR A 28 44.41 -1.24 -26.92
C THR A 28 44.38 -2.00 -25.59
N LEU A 29 44.45 -3.34 -25.65
CA LEU A 29 44.39 -4.20 -24.48
C LEU A 29 45.74 -4.21 -23.76
N HIS A 30 45.78 -3.53 -22.62
CA HIS A 30 46.99 -3.35 -21.83
C HIS A 30 47.56 -4.72 -21.41
N GLY A 31 48.85 -4.93 -21.65
CA GLY A 31 49.55 -6.18 -21.31
C GLY A 31 49.64 -7.21 -22.45
N ILE A 32 48.81 -7.14 -23.50
CA ILE A 32 48.86 -8.13 -24.59
C ILE A 32 50.13 -8.01 -25.44
N SER A 33 50.63 -6.79 -25.66
CA SER A 33 51.88 -6.52 -26.38
C SER A 33 53.09 -7.16 -25.70
N HIS A 34 53.13 -7.14 -24.35
CA HIS A 34 54.19 -7.77 -23.56
C HIS A 34 54.09 -9.30 -23.50
N MET A 35 52.91 -9.86 -23.81
CA MET A 35 52.66 -11.30 -23.85
C MET A 35 53.22 -11.95 -25.12
N PHE A 36 53.31 -11.18 -26.22
CA PHE A 36 53.68 -11.62 -27.56
C PHE A 36 54.93 -10.92 -28.13
N THR A 37 55.82 -10.40 -27.25
CA THR A 37 57.10 -9.80 -27.67
C THR A 37 58.12 -10.87 -28.13
N TYR A 38 58.98 -10.53 -29.12
CA TYR A 38 59.95 -11.42 -29.80
C TYR A 38 61.16 -11.88 -28.94
N GLU A 39 61.29 -11.45 -27.68
CA GLU A 39 62.48 -11.72 -26.86
C GLU A 39 62.51 -13.14 -26.24
N ARG A 40 63.69 -13.78 -26.24
CA ARG A 40 63.95 -15.16 -25.76
C ARG A 40 63.79 -15.39 -24.24
N ILE A 41 63.41 -14.37 -23.46
CA ILE A 41 63.36 -14.46 -21.98
C ILE A 41 61.98 -14.96 -21.53
N CYS A 42 61.88 -16.27 -21.29
CA CYS A 42 60.62 -16.93 -20.89
C CYS A 42 60.03 -16.41 -19.57
N ILE A 43 60.85 -16.03 -18.59
CA ILE A 43 60.37 -15.68 -17.23
C ILE A 43 59.54 -14.39 -17.23
N LYS A 44 60.01 -13.33 -17.90
CA LYS A 44 59.28 -12.05 -18.00
C LYS A 44 57.93 -12.25 -18.69
N ARG A 45 57.91 -13.05 -19.74
CA ARG A 45 56.68 -13.40 -20.46
C ARG A 45 55.70 -14.18 -19.58
N CYS A 46 56.17 -15.18 -18.85
CA CYS A 46 55.34 -15.93 -17.90
C CYS A 46 54.76 -15.03 -16.80
N LEU A 47 55.53 -14.07 -16.27
CA LEU A 47 55.03 -13.10 -15.29
C LEU A 47 53.96 -12.18 -15.88
N TRP A 48 54.17 -11.67 -17.11
CA TRP A 48 53.16 -10.85 -17.79
C TRP A 48 51.88 -11.62 -18.10
N ILE A 49 51.98 -12.89 -18.52
CA ILE A 49 50.82 -13.77 -18.70
C ILE A 49 50.08 -13.96 -17.37
N LEU A 50 50.81 -14.23 -16.28
CA LEU A 50 50.22 -14.43 -14.96
C LEU A 50 49.48 -13.18 -14.48
N PHE A 51 50.09 -12.00 -14.59
CA PHE A 51 49.45 -10.75 -14.20
C PHE A 51 48.27 -10.39 -15.09
N PHE A 52 48.38 -10.63 -16.40
CA PHE A 52 47.29 -10.39 -17.33
C PHE A 52 46.10 -11.31 -17.04
N LEU A 53 46.34 -12.61 -16.85
CA LEU A 53 45.30 -13.59 -16.52
C LEU A 53 44.71 -13.35 -15.13
N GLY A 54 45.54 -12.98 -14.15
CA GLY A 54 45.10 -12.61 -12.81
C GLY A 54 44.21 -11.35 -12.82
N SER A 55 44.60 -10.32 -13.58
CA SER A 55 43.80 -9.10 -13.75
C SER A 55 42.47 -9.37 -14.46
N LEU A 56 42.48 -10.19 -15.52
CA LEU A 56 41.28 -10.60 -16.23
C LEU A 56 40.35 -11.43 -15.33
N GLY A 57 40.89 -12.39 -14.58
CA GLY A 57 40.13 -13.19 -13.63
C GLY A 57 39.49 -12.34 -12.53
N PHE A 58 40.26 -11.41 -11.94
CA PHE A 58 39.74 -10.47 -10.94
C PHE A 58 38.64 -9.58 -11.50
N LEU A 59 38.82 -9.06 -12.73
CA LEU A 59 37.80 -8.27 -13.42
C LEU A 59 36.50 -9.06 -13.59
N VAL A 60 36.57 -10.30 -14.10
CA VAL A 60 35.39 -11.16 -14.29
C VAL A 60 34.67 -11.42 -12.97
N LEU A 61 35.41 -11.73 -11.89
CA LEU A 61 34.82 -11.96 -10.56
C LEU A 61 34.06 -10.73 -10.06
N VAL A 62 34.66 -9.54 -10.13
CA VAL A 62 34.01 -8.28 -9.73
C VAL A 62 32.80 -7.98 -10.61
N CYS A 63 32.90 -8.17 -11.93
CA CYS A 63 31.77 -7.96 -12.84
C CYS A 63 30.59 -8.89 -12.53
N VAL A 64 30.84 -10.18 -12.31
CA VAL A 64 29.78 -11.14 -11.94
C VAL A 64 29.11 -10.74 -10.63
N ASP A 65 29.91 -10.45 -9.60
CA ASP A 65 29.39 -10.02 -8.29
C ASP A 65 28.52 -8.75 -8.40
N ARG A 66 28.98 -7.73 -9.13
CA ARG A 66 28.22 -6.49 -9.33
C ARG A 66 26.97 -6.68 -10.19
N VAL A 67 27.01 -7.53 -11.22
CA VAL A 67 25.83 -7.88 -12.04
C VAL A 67 24.81 -8.65 -11.21
N GLN A 68 25.25 -9.62 -10.40
CA GLN A 68 24.37 -10.34 -9.48
C GLN A 68 23.73 -9.38 -8.47
N PHE A 69 24.52 -8.49 -7.86
CA PHE A 69 24.00 -7.46 -6.95
C PHE A 69 23.01 -6.51 -7.63
N TYR A 70 23.28 -6.08 -8.86
CA TYR A 70 22.36 -5.26 -9.65
C TYR A 70 21.03 -5.98 -9.91
N LEU A 71 21.08 -7.27 -10.28
CA LEU A 71 19.90 -8.09 -10.56
C LEU A 71 19.13 -8.51 -9.30
N GLN A 72 19.66 -8.27 -8.10
CA GLN A 72 18.91 -8.38 -6.85
C GLN A 72 17.98 -7.18 -6.60
N TYR A 73 18.06 -6.13 -7.42
CA TYR A 73 17.28 -4.89 -7.30
C TYR A 73 17.25 -4.30 -5.87
N PRO A 74 18.40 -4.11 -5.21
CA PRO A 74 18.44 -3.49 -3.89
C PRO A 74 18.01 -2.02 -4.00
N HIS A 75 17.16 -1.58 -3.08
CA HIS A 75 16.72 -0.20 -2.96
C HIS A 75 17.06 0.34 -1.57
N VAL A 76 17.35 1.64 -1.50
CA VAL A 76 17.56 2.36 -0.24
C VAL A 76 16.50 3.44 -0.14
N THR A 77 15.77 3.45 0.96
CA THR A 77 14.74 4.46 1.23
C THR A 77 15.37 5.61 1.98
N LYS A 78 15.22 6.84 1.46
CA LYS A 78 15.58 8.07 2.17
C LYS A 78 14.31 8.65 2.81
N LEU A 79 14.37 8.91 4.10
CA LEU A 79 13.29 9.57 4.86
C LEU A 79 13.68 11.04 5.06
N ASP A 80 12.83 11.94 4.57
CA ASP A 80 12.97 13.39 4.76
C ASP A 80 11.66 13.91 5.37
N GLU A 81 11.77 14.72 6.43
CA GLU A 81 10.64 15.41 7.04
C GLU A 81 10.67 16.89 6.63
N ILE A 82 9.67 17.31 5.84
CA ILE A 82 9.59 18.68 5.30
C ILE A 82 8.32 19.34 5.82
N ALA A 83 8.48 20.45 6.54
CA ALA A 83 7.35 21.28 6.95
C ALA A 83 6.84 22.08 5.74
N THR A 84 5.63 21.77 5.28
CA THR A 84 4.97 22.51 4.21
C THR A 84 3.92 23.45 4.80
N PRO A 85 3.85 24.72 4.35
CA PRO A 85 2.91 25.69 4.88
C PRO A 85 1.47 25.40 4.44
N LEU A 86 1.26 24.57 3.42
CA LEU A 86 -0.06 24.21 2.88
C LEU A 86 -0.11 22.69 2.68
N MET A 87 -1.01 22.02 3.40
CA MET A 87 -1.22 20.57 3.29
C MET A 87 -2.69 20.25 3.01
N ILE A 88 -2.95 19.16 2.29
CA ILE A 88 -4.30 18.66 2.08
C ILE A 88 -4.74 17.96 3.37
N PHE A 89 -5.87 18.37 3.94
CA PHE A 89 -6.43 17.66 5.09
C PHE A 89 -6.97 16.30 4.64
N PRO A 90 -6.59 15.19 5.30
CA PRO A 90 -7.04 13.87 4.89
C PRO A 90 -8.52 13.66 5.20
N ALA A 91 -9.13 12.68 4.53
CA ALA A 91 -10.46 12.23 4.90
C ALA A 91 -10.43 11.64 6.31
N VAL A 92 -11.23 12.21 7.22
CA VAL A 92 -11.39 11.69 8.59
C VAL A 92 -12.58 10.78 8.60
N THR A 93 -12.33 9.54 9.00
CA THR A 93 -13.32 8.47 8.93
C THR A 93 -13.57 7.86 10.30
N PHE A 94 -14.83 7.87 10.74
CA PHE A 94 -15.23 7.32 12.03
C PHE A 94 -16.54 6.55 11.92
N CYS A 95 -16.77 5.66 12.89
CA CYS A 95 -17.97 4.86 13.00
C CYS A 95 -18.29 4.58 14.48
N ASN A 96 -19.57 4.49 14.80
CA ASN A 96 -20.03 4.11 16.13
C ASN A 96 -19.83 2.61 16.34
N LEU A 97 -19.15 2.24 17.43
CA LEU A 97 -18.91 0.84 17.81
C LEU A 97 -20.21 0.09 18.07
N ASN A 98 -21.28 0.79 18.43
CA ASN A 98 -22.60 0.18 18.43
C ASN A 98 -23.08 0.04 16.97
N THR A 99 -23.17 -1.19 16.51
CA THR A 99 -23.49 -1.56 15.12
C THR A 99 -24.91 -1.17 14.69
N PHE A 100 -25.86 -1.11 15.62
CA PHE A 100 -27.25 -0.78 15.30
C PHE A 100 -27.96 -0.10 16.46
N ARG A 101 -28.96 0.72 16.14
CA ARG A 101 -29.88 1.31 17.11
C ARG A 101 -30.96 0.29 17.43
N PHE A 102 -30.94 -0.25 18.66
CA PHE A 102 -31.91 -1.26 19.11
C PHE A 102 -33.38 -0.85 18.86
N GLY A 103 -33.71 0.44 19.07
CA GLY A 103 -35.05 0.96 18.81
C GLY A 103 -35.51 0.87 17.35
N ARG A 104 -34.58 0.82 16.38
CA ARG A 104 -34.88 0.70 14.93
C ARG A 104 -34.95 -0.75 14.44
N VAL A 105 -34.55 -1.73 15.26
CA VAL A 105 -34.61 -3.16 14.91
C VAL A 105 -36.06 -3.64 14.96
N THR A 106 -36.52 -4.30 13.91
CA THR A 106 -37.88 -4.83 13.78
C THR A 106 -37.94 -6.33 14.09
N ARG A 107 -39.15 -6.87 14.24
CA ARG A 107 -39.38 -8.32 14.37
C ARG A 107 -38.86 -9.10 13.16
N ASN A 108 -39.00 -8.56 11.94
CA ASN A 108 -38.46 -9.19 10.72
C ASN A 108 -36.93 -9.23 10.75
N ASP A 109 -36.29 -8.18 11.25
CA ASP A 109 -34.83 -8.13 11.36
C ASP A 109 -34.31 -9.16 12.36
N LEU A 110 -34.96 -9.30 13.53
CA LEU A 110 -34.61 -10.33 14.51
C LEU A 110 -34.83 -11.75 13.96
N TYR A 111 -35.87 -11.96 13.16
CA TYR A 111 -36.12 -13.25 12.54
C TYR A 111 -34.99 -13.68 11.59
N HIS A 112 -34.44 -12.75 10.79
CA HIS A 112 -33.39 -13.08 9.81
C HIS A 112 -31.96 -12.93 10.34
N ALA A 113 -31.71 -11.94 11.19
CA ALA A 113 -30.37 -11.57 11.66
C ALA A 113 -30.18 -11.72 13.17
N GLY A 114 -31.19 -12.16 13.94
CA GLY A 114 -31.10 -12.23 15.40
C GLY A 114 -29.95 -13.11 15.92
N GLU A 115 -29.67 -14.22 15.25
CA GLU A 115 -28.51 -15.08 15.56
C GLU A 115 -27.19 -14.39 15.19
N LEU A 116 -27.11 -13.75 14.03
CA LEU A 116 -25.94 -12.99 13.57
C LEU A 116 -25.60 -11.84 14.52
N LEU A 117 -26.61 -11.20 15.10
CA LEU A 117 -26.46 -10.13 16.09
C LEU A 117 -26.22 -10.64 17.51
N ALA A 118 -26.09 -11.96 17.70
CA ALA A 118 -25.95 -12.63 18.99
C ALA A 118 -27.09 -12.34 19.99
N LEU A 119 -28.26 -11.89 19.52
CA LEU A 119 -29.44 -11.65 20.35
C LEU A 119 -30.28 -12.92 20.53
N LEU A 120 -30.33 -13.77 19.51
CA LEU A 120 -31.04 -15.04 19.51
C LEU A 120 -30.09 -16.23 19.34
N ASN A 121 -30.51 -17.40 19.82
CA ASN A 121 -29.85 -18.67 19.53
C ASN A 121 -30.42 -19.31 18.25
N GLY A 122 -29.86 -20.44 17.80
CA GLY A 122 -30.38 -21.19 16.63
C GLY A 122 -31.79 -21.79 16.82
N ARG A 123 -32.42 -21.62 17.99
CA ARG A 123 -33.82 -21.97 18.26
C ARG A 123 -34.74 -20.74 18.30
N TYR A 124 -34.25 -19.55 17.93
CA TYR A 124 -34.97 -18.28 17.98
C TYR A 124 -35.38 -17.83 19.40
N GLU A 125 -34.66 -18.28 20.42
CA GLU A 125 -34.84 -17.87 21.81
C GLU A 125 -33.80 -16.80 22.20
N ILE A 126 -34.15 -15.94 23.15
CA ILE A 126 -33.29 -14.85 23.64
C ILE A 126 -32.06 -15.43 24.34
N ARG A 127 -30.87 -14.97 23.96
CA ARG A 127 -29.60 -15.31 24.63
C ARG A 127 -29.36 -14.44 25.87
N ASP A 128 -28.64 -14.98 26.83
CA ASP A 128 -28.06 -14.25 27.97
C ASP A 128 -29.05 -13.30 28.68
N THR A 129 -30.26 -13.78 28.94
CA THR A 129 -31.37 -13.01 29.54
C THR A 129 -31.00 -12.30 30.84
N HIS A 130 -30.04 -12.83 31.60
CA HIS A 130 -29.55 -12.26 32.86
C HIS A 130 -28.65 -11.02 32.70
N LEU A 131 -28.11 -10.79 31.51
CA LEU A 131 -27.22 -9.64 31.22
C LEU A 131 -27.96 -8.45 30.62
N VAL A 132 -29.26 -8.59 30.37
CA VAL A 132 -30.09 -7.58 29.70
C VAL A 132 -30.92 -6.83 30.74
N GLU A 133 -30.93 -5.50 30.65
CA GLU A 133 -31.80 -4.65 31.45
C GLU A 133 -33.27 -5.04 31.25
N GLU A 134 -34.07 -5.02 32.31
CA GLU A 134 -35.47 -5.48 32.31
C GLU A 134 -36.32 -4.78 31.23
N SER A 135 -36.14 -3.47 31.07
CA SER A 135 -36.83 -2.64 30.07
C SER A 135 -36.52 -3.08 28.62
N VAL A 136 -35.27 -3.40 28.34
CA VAL A 136 -34.79 -3.88 27.03
C VAL A 136 -35.26 -5.30 26.80
N LEU A 137 -35.26 -6.13 27.85
CA LEU A 137 -35.70 -7.51 27.79
C LEU A 137 -37.20 -7.63 27.47
N GLU A 138 -38.06 -6.78 28.03
CA GLU A 138 -39.49 -6.71 27.66
C GLU A 138 -39.68 -6.38 26.18
N THR A 139 -38.95 -5.37 25.70
CA THR A 139 -38.99 -4.99 24.28
C THR A 139 -38.50 -6.13 23.39
N LEU A 140 -37.45 -6.83 23.81
CA LEU A 140 -36.89 -7.96 23.07
C LEU A 140 -37.90 -9.12 23.01
N LYS A 141 -38.55 -9.48 24.12
CA LYS A 141 -39.61 -10.50 24.17
C LYS A 141 -40.75 -10.20 23.18
N ILE A 142 -41.19 -8.95 23.12
CA ILE A 142 -42.23 -8.53 22.16
C ILE A 142 -41.72 -8.67 20.72
N LYS A 143 -40.48 -8.25 20.44
CA LYS A 143 -39.91 -8.32 19.09
C LYS A 143 -39.51 -9.74 18.68
N SER A 144 -39.26 -10.65 19.62
CA SER A 144 -38.91 -12.05 19.38
C SER A 144 -40.11 -13.00 19.43
N ASP A 145 -41.33 -12.49 19.61
CA ASP A 145 -42.54 -13.31 19.48
C ASP A 145 -42.84 -13.59 18.01
N PHE A 146 -42.45 -14.79 17.56
CA PHE A 146 -42.65 -15.27 16.20
C PHE A 146 -43.92 -16.12 16.04
N LEU A 147 -44.77 -16.22 17.07
CA LEU A 147 -46.03 -16.94 16.95
C LEU A 147 -46.93 -16.23 15.91
N ASN A 148 -47.33 -16.98 14.88
CA ASN A 148 -48.09 -16.46 13.73
C ASN A 148 -47.37 -15.37 12.92
N PHE A 149 -46.04 -15.26 13.04
CA PHE A 149 -45.27 -14.30 12.25
C PHE A 149 -45.11 -14.77 10.81
N LYS A 150 -45.34 -13.87 9.85
CA LYS A 150 -45.10 -14.09 8.42
C LYS A 150 -43.86 -13.29 8.00
N PRO A 151 -42.71 -13.96 7.75
CA PRO A 151 -41.48 -13.28 7.35
C PRO A 151 -41.65 -12.51 6.04
N ARG A 152 -41.00 -11.35 5.96
CA ARG A 152 -40.90 -10.54 4.75
C ARG A 152 -39.48 -10.67 4.17
N PRO A 153 -39.28 -10.35 2.87
CA PRO A 153 -37.95 -10.28 2.27
C PRO A 153 -37.02 -9.40 3.11
N PHE A 154 -35.76 -9.81 3.21
CA PHE A 154 -34.76 -9.15 4.04
C PHE A 154 -33.49 -8.91 3.23
N ASN A 155 -32.91 -7.72 3.42
CA ASN A 155 -31.68 -7.31 2.76
C ASN A 155 -30.73 -6.71 3.81
N MET A 156 -29.54 -7.29 3.93
CA MET A 156 -28.52 -6.84 4.89
C MET A 156 -28.11 -5.38 4.69
N ARG A 157 -28.06 -4.90 3.45
CA ARG A 157 -27.71 -3.50 3.15
C ARG A 157 -28.78 -2.55 3.66
N GLU A 158 -30.05 -2.84 3.37
CA GLU A 158 -31.19 -2.08 3.89
C GLU A 158 -31.22 -2.08 5.42
N PHE A 159 -30.93 -3.24 6.02
CA PHE A 159 -30.85 -3.38 7.47
C PHE A 159 -29.80 -2.44 8.08
N TYR A 160 -28.58 -2.40 7.54
CA TYR A 160 -27.53 -1.50 8.04
C TYR A 160 -27.86 -0.02 7.78
N ASP A 161 -28.36 0.33 6.61
CA ASP A 161 -28.71 1.71 6.27
C ASP A 161 -29.82 2.26 7.18
N ARG A 162 -30.81 1.44 7.53
CA ARG A 162 -31.94 1.84 8.38
C ARG A 162 -31.63 1.79 9.88
N THR A 163 -30.94 0.74 10.33
CA THR A 163 -30.71 0.50 11.77
C THR A 163 -29.40 1.12 12.27
N GLY A 164 -28.46 1.42 11.40
CA GLY A 164 -27.23 2.13 11.73
C GLY A 164 -27.48 3.51 12.35
N HIS A 165 -26.44 4.09 12.94
CA HIS A 165 -26.52 5.43 13.54
C HIS A 165 -26.48 6.51 12.47
N ASP A 166 -27.39 7.48 12.58
CA ASP A 166 -27.43 8.64 11.72
C ASP A 166 -26.49 9.72 12.28
N ILE A 167 -25.68 10.33 11.42
CA ILE A 167 -24.78 11.40 11.83
C ILE A 167 -25.53 12.61 12.35
N LYS A 168 -26.74 12.88 11.84
CA LYS A 168 -27.58 13.99 12.32
C LYS A 168 -27.92 13.86 13.81
N ASP A 169 -28.05 12.63 14.29
CA ASP A 169 -28.36 12.34 15.69
C ASP A 169 -27.10 12.27 16.58
N MET A 170 -25.93 12.00 15.96
CA MET A 170 -24.67 11.85 16.68
C MET A 170 -23.84 13.14 16.75
N LEU A 171 -23.91 14.00 15.74
CA LEU A 171 -23.07 15.18 15.63
C LEU A 171 -23.58 16.29 16.56
N LEU A 172 -22.89 16.51 17.67
CA LEU A 172 -23.22 17.58 18.62
C LEU A 172 -22.58 18.91 18.23
N SER A 173 -21.32 18.88 17.78
CA SER A 173 -20.66 20.05 17.19
C SER A 173 -19.53 19.64 16.25
N CYS A 174 -19.29 20.48 15.25
CA CYS A 174 -18.30 20.26 14.21
C CYS A 174 -17.69 21.59 13.81
N TYR A 175 -16.36 21.70 13.90
CA TYR A 175 -15.64 22.85 13.38
C TYR A 175 -14.43 22.41 12.56
N TYR A 176 -14.39 22.84 11.31
CA TYR A 176 -13.23 22.70 10.44
C TYR A 176 -12.60 24.08 10.19
N ARG A 177 -11.35 24.27 10.62
CA ARG A 177 -10.63 25.56 10.55
C ARG A 177 -11.40 26.72 11.21
N GLY A 178 -12.18 26.43 12.26
CA GLY A 178 -13.04 27.40 12.94
C GLY A 178 -14.35 27.71 12.23
N MET A 179 -14.62 27.13 11.06
CA MET A 179 -15.92 27.19 10.39
C MET A 179 -16.78 26.02 10.83
N GLU A 180 -18.05 26.29 11.13
CA GLU A 180 -19.01 25.26 11.50
C GLU A 180 -19.28 24.32 10.31
N CYS A 181 -19.29 23.01 10.57
CA CYS A 181 -19.66 21.98 9.61
C CYS A 181 -20.97 21.30 10.02
N SER A 182 -21.64 20.71 9.02
CA SER A 182 -22.96 20.09 9.17
C SER A 182 -22.91 18.61 8.84
N ALA A 183 -24.01 17.90 9.12
CA ALA A 183 -24.18 16.51 8.72
C ALA A 183 -24.07 16.27 7.20
N GLU A 184 -24.27 17.30 6.37
CA GLU A 184 -24.20 17.21 4.91
C GLU A 184 -22.77 17.14 4.38
N ASP A 185 -21.80 17.59 5.18
CA ASP A 185 -20.36 17.54 4.87
C ASP A 185 -19.75 16.14 5.09
N PHE A 186 -20.58 15.18 5.52
CA PHE A 186 -20.18 13.81 5.74
C PHE A 186 -20.88 12.86 4.78
N THR A 187 -20.10 11.98 4.17
CA THR A 187 -20.64 10.96 3.27
C THR A 187 -20.69 9.59 3.93
N VAL A 188 -21.80 8.89 3.75
CA VAL A 188 -21.98 7.51 4.20
C VAL A 188 -21.16 6.56 3.33
N VAL A 189 -20.20 5.86 3.93
CA VAL A 189 -19.44 4.80 3.27
C VAL A 189 -19.77 3.46 3.92
N SER A 190 -20.12 2.46 3.10
CA SER A 190 -20.35 1.09 3.57
C SER A 190 -19.11 0.25 3.27
N HIS A 191 -18.30 -0.03 4.28
CA HIS A 191 -17.18 -0.97 4.14
C HIS A 191 -17.64 -2.40 4.41
N HIS A 192 -17.42 -3.30 3.46
CA HIS A 192 -17.60 -4.73 3.68
C HIS A 192 -16.43 -5.27 4.51
N VAL A 193 -16.69 -5.47 5.82
CA VAL A 193 -16.05 -6.43 6.74
C VAL A 193 -14.56 -6.24 7.08
N ALA A 194 -14.28 -5.94 8.35
CA ALA A 194 -13.22 -6.56 9.19
C ALA A 194 -13.12 -5.91 10.59
N SER A 195 -13.55 -4.66 10.75
CA SER A 195 -13.27 -3.83 11.94
C SER A 195 -14.38 -3.78 13.00
N GLY A 196 -15.39 -4.65 12.92
CA GLY A 196 -16.50 -4.65 13.90
C GLY A 196 -17.38 -3.40 13.84
N CYS A 197 -17.18 -2.51 12.86
CA CYS A 197 -17.97 -1.31 12.65
C CYS A 197 -18.75 -1.47 11.35
N ASN A 198 -20.00 -1.93 11.46
CA ASN A 198 -20.91 -2.04 10.31
C ASN A 198 -21.86 -0.83 10.20
N SER A 199 -21.65 0.20 11.02
CA SER A 199 -22.34 1.48 10.88
C SER A 199 -21.62 2.36 9.88
N VAL A 200 -22.41 3.09 9.10
CA VAL A 200 -22.09 4.29 8.30
C VAL A 200 -20.71 4.86 8.65
N MET A 201 -19.73 4.56 7.81
CA MET A 201 -18.38 5.07 7.94
C MET A 201 -18.40 6.48 7.33
N LEU A 202 -18.35 7.50 8.18
CA LEU A 202 -18.49 8.89 7.74
C LEU A 202 -17.12 9.47 7.42
N SER A 203 -16.85 9.71 6.15
CA SER A 203 -15.74 10.54 5.74
C SER A 203 -16.17 12.00 5.77
N CYS A 204 -15.60 12.79 6.68
CA CYS A 204 -15.60 14.24 6.54
C CYS A 204 -14.68 14.54 5.34
N LEU A 205 -15.26 14.98 4.22
CA LEU A 205 -14.48 15.65 3.18
C LEU A 205 -14.57 17.14 3.51
N PRO A 206 -13.60 17.72 4.23
CA PRO A 206 -13.52 19.16 4.21
C PRO A 206 -13.38 19.59 2.75
N SER A 207 -14.18 20.55 2.35
CA SER A 207 -14.15 21.17 1.02
C SER A 207 -12.70 21.30 0.56
N ALA A 208 -12.34 20.59 -0.52
CA ALA A 208 -10.98 20.38 -1.02
C ALA A 208 -10.10 21.63 -0.90
N GLY A 209 -9.44 21.79 0.24
CA GLY A 209 -8.87 23.06 0.66
C GLY A 209 -7.56 22.82 1.37
N TYR A 210 -6.52 23.49 0.90
CA TYR A 210 -5.23 23.49 1.56
C TYR A 210 -5.36 24.09 2.97
N VAL A 211 -4.81 23.40 3.96
CA VAL A 211 -4.72 23.85 5.36
C VAL A 211 -3.38 24.52 5.58
N ASN A 212 -3.43 25.75 6.10
CA ASN A 212 -2.23 26.42 6.55
C ASN A 212 -1.82 25.92 7.95
N THR A 213 -0.70 25.20 8.00
CA THR A 213 -0.18 24.50 9.19
C THR A 213 0.46 25.45 10.21
N ALA A 214 0.82 26.67 9.78
CA ALA A 214 1.44 27.66 10.66
C ALA A 214 0.45 28.40 11.58
N HIS A 215 -0.84 28.46 11.22
CA HIS A 215 -1.83 29.29 11.91
C HIS A 215 -2.89 28.53 12.73
N HIS A 216 -3.14 27.24 12.46
CA HIS A 216 -4.21 26.49 13.13
C HIS A 216 -3.67 25.49 14.16
N ARG A 217 -3.87 25.77 15.47
CA ARG A 217 -3.57 24.83 16.58
C ARG A 217 -4.55 23.66 16.69
N GLU A 218 -5.77 23.82 16.18
CA GLU A 218 -6.79 22.76 16.04
C GLU A 218 -7.43 22.93 14.66
N ILE A 219 -7.35 21.89 13.82
CA ILE A 219 -7.83 21.96 12.44
C ILE A 219 -9.24 21.38 12.33
N LEU A 220 -9.53 20.33 13.10
CA LEU A 220 -10.84 19.70 13.18
C LEU A 220 -11.21 19.47 14.65
N HIS A 221 -12.36 20.00 15.05
CA HIS A 221 -13.00 19.74 16.33
C HIS A 221 -14.32 19.02 16.09
N LEU A 222 -14.48 17.84 16.71
CA LEU A 222 -15.63 16.97 16.49
C LEU A 222 -16.17 16.48 17.84
N LEU A 223 -17.42 16.80 18.15
CA LEU A 223 -18.14 16.28 19.31
C LEU A 223 -19.24 15.33 18.84
N ILE A 224 -19.13 14.07 19.26
CA ILE A 224 -20.05 12.99 18.85
C ILE A 224 -20.70 12.36 20.07
N TRP A 225 -22.02 12.18 20.01
CA TRP A 225 -22.79 11.39 20.95
C TRP A 225 -22.82 9.91 20.54
N SER A 226 -22.48 9.01 21.47
CA SER A 226 -22.42 7.57 21.25
C SER A 226 -23.31 6.81 22.23
N GLY A 227 -24.59 7.21 22.37
CA GLY A 227 -25.59 6.52 23.19
C GLY A 227 -25.37 6.65 24.70
N ASN A 228 -24.26 6.12 25.21
CA ASN A 228 -23.91 6.06 26.63
C ASN A 228 -22.71 6.95 26.99
N SER A 229 -22.10 7.64 26.02
CA SER A 229 -20.95 8.53 26.26
C SER A 229 -20.84 9.58 25.15
N VAL A 230 -20.39 10.79 25.51
CA VAL A 230 -19.94 11.80 24.56
C VAL A 230 -18.45 11.57 24.29
N LYS A 231 -18.05 11.45 23.03
CA LYS A 231 -16.64 11.39 22.64
C LYS A 231 -16.23 12.73 22.02
N LEU A 232 -15.21 13.34 22.60
CA LEU A 232 -14.53 14.50 22.05
C LEU A 232 -13.32 14.03 21.24
N GLY A 233 -13.35 14.29 19.94
CA GLY A 233 -12.18 14.15 19.06
C GLY A 233 -11.63 15.54 18.75
N SER A 234 -10.48 15.89 19.32
CA SER A 234 -9.68 17.02 18.86
C SER A 234 -8.45 16.47 18.15
N HIS A 235 -8.36 16.70 16.85
CA HIS A 235 -7.18 16.33 16.08
C HIS A 235 -6.28 17.55 15.92
N ARG A 236 -5.18 17.51 16.68
CA ARG A 236 -4.03 18.38 16.47
C ARG A 236 -3.02 17.64 15.61
N TRP A 237 -2.66 18.23 14.47
CA TRP A 237 -1.50 17.76 13.71
C TRP A 237 -0.26 18.28 14.45
N LEU A 238 0.39 17.38 15.20
CA LEU A 238 1.68 17.63 15.84
C LEU A 238 2.77 17.21 14.86
N HIS A 239 3.75 18.10 14.67
CA HIS A 239 5.00 17.85 13.98
C HIS A 239 5.84 16.81 14.73
#